data_AF-A0A7W1DFD6-F1
#
_entry.id   AF-A0A7W1DFD6-F1
#
_cell.length_a   1.000
_cell.length_b   1.000
_cell.length_c   1.000
_cell.angle_alpha   90.00
_cell.angle_beta   90.00
_cell.angle_gamma   90.00
#
_symmetry.space_group_name_H-M   'P 1'
#
loop_
_entity.id
_entity.type
_entity.pdbx_description
1 polymer ?
#
loop_
_entity_poly.entity_id
_entity_poly.type
_entity_poly.pdbx_seq_one_letter_code
_entity_poly.pdbx_strand_id
1 'polypeptide(L)' 'MSDMTSGIASYTEDKQWQKEWLSDPTRVWKPEELARIGIKESPLFEPGTG' A
#
# COMPACT_ATOMS: atom_id res chain seq x y z
N MET A 1 2.08 -19.05 6.14
CA MET A 1 2.14 -17.78 6.89
C MET A 1 2.63 -16.72 5.91
N SER A 2 2.23 -15.45 6.06
CA SER A 2 2.59 -14.37 5.15
C SER A 2 3.51 -13.42 5.90
N ASP A 3 4.81 -13.49 5.63
CA ASP A 3 5.86 -12.94 6.50
C ASP A 3 6.28 -11.51 6.11
N MET A 4 5.47 -10.81 5.29
CA MET A 4 5.72 -9.45 4.80
C MET A 4 7.05 -9.27 4.03
N THR A 5 7.61 -10.37 3.51
CA THR A 5 8.87 -10.38 2.76
C THR A 5 8.71 -10.17 1.25
N SER A 6 7.52 -9.80 0.77
CA SER A 6 7.26 -9.65 -0.67
C SER A 6 7.90 -8.41 -1.30
N GLY A 7 8.42 -7.47 -0.50
CA GLY A 7 8.95 -6.20 -0.98
C GLY A 7 7.89 -5.20 -1.46
N ILE A 8 6.59 -5.54 -1.36
CA ILE A 8 5.51 -4.64 -1.77
C ILE A 8 5.38 -3.49 -0.75
N ALA A 9 5.44 -2.26 -1.24
CA ALA A 9 5.24 -1.06 -0.43
C ALA A 9 3.84 -1.00 0.17
N SER A 10 3.74 -0.55 1.42
CA SER A 10 2.45 -0.36 2.07
C SER A 10 1.73 0.87 1.50
N TYR A 11 0.50 0.70 1.02
CA TYR A 11 -0.32 1.81 0.52
C TYR A 11 -0.61 2.87 1.59
N THR A 12 -0.52 2.51 2.88
CA THR A 12 -0.73 3.45 3.99
C THR A 12 0.39 4.47 4.14
N GLU A 13 1.54 4.23 3.53
CA GLU A 13 2.68 5.16 3.51
C GLU A 13 2.58 6.20 2.37
N ASP A 14 1.68 5.98 1.41
CA ASP A 14 1.46 6.94 0.33
C ASP A 14 0.82 8.23 0.86
N LYS A 15 1.48 9.36 0.61
CA LYS A 15 1.06 10.68 1.12
C LYS A 15 -0.24 11.16 0.49
N GLN A 16 -0.56 10.74 -0.72
CA GLN A 16 -1.82 11.12 -1.38
C GLN A 16 -2.99 10.35 -0.76
N TRP A 17 -2.83 9.04 -0.56
CA TRP A 17 -3.79 8.20 0.16
C TRP A 17 -4.05 8.72 1.57
N GLN A 18 -3.00 9.10 2.32
CA GLN A 18 -3.15 9.69 3.66
C GLN A 18 -4.01 10.96 3.64
N LYS A 19 -3.84 11.84 2.64
CA LYS A 19 -4.66 13.05 2.51
C LYS A 19 -6.12 12.72 2.21
N GLU A 20 -6.38 11.77 1.32
CA GLU A 20 -7.74 11.34 0.96
C GLU A 20 -8.44 10.69 2.16
N TRP A 21 -7.75 9.80 2.88
CA TRP A 21 -8.26 9.18 4.10
C TRP A 21 -8.58 10.21 5.19
N LEU A 22 -7.69 11.19 5.42
CA LEU A 22 -7.96 12.25 6.41
C LEU A 22 -9.13 13.15 6.01
N SER A 23 -9.41 13.30 4.71
CA SER A 23 -10.53 14.11 4.22
C SER A 23 -11.88 13.39 4.27
N ASP A 24 -11.91 12.07 4.10
CA ASP A 24 -13.10 11.24 4.23
C ASP A 24 -12.72 9.83 4.77
N PRO A 25 -12.70 9.67 6.11
CA PRO A 25 -12.39 8.39 6.75
C PRO A 25 -13.49 7.33 6.55
N THR A 26 -14.65 7.71 6.01
CA THR A 26 -15.77 6.78 5.76
C THR A 26 -15.83 6.27 4.33
N ARG A 27 -14.95 6.77 3.47
CA ARG A 27 -14.82 6.32 2.09
C ARG A 27 -14.52 4.83 2.04
N VAL A 28 -15.34 4.10 1.28
CA VAL A 28 -15.10 2.69 0.97
C VAL A 28 -14.12 2.59 -0.19
N TRP A 29 -13.01 1.89 0.03
CA TRP A 29 -11.97 1.63 -0.97
C TRP A 29 -12.13 0.23 -1.55
N LYS A 30 -12.02 0.10 -2.87
CA LYS A 30 -11.92 -1.22 -3.48
C LYS A 30 -10.52 -1.80 -3.26
N PRO A 31 -10.37 -3.10 -2.98
CA PRO A 31 -9.06 -3.72 -2.77
C PRO A 31 -8.06 -3.45 -3.90
N GLU A 32 -8.52 -3.40 -5.15
CA GLU A 32 -7.66 -3.16 -6.31
C GLU A 32 -7.13 -1.73 -6.38
N GLU A 33 -7.83 -0.76 -5.79
CA GLU A 33 -7.35 0.63 -5.69
C GLU A 33 -6.16 0.71 -4.73
N LEU A 34 -6.27 0.07 -3.56
CA LEU A 34 -5.20 0.04 -2.56
C LEU A 34 -3.98 -0.72 -3.08
N ALA A 35 -4.20 -1.86 -3.76
CA ALA A 35 -3.12 -2.63 -4.38
C ALA A 35 -2.35 -1.82 -5.42
N ARG A 36 -3.04 -1.03 -6.27
CA ARG A 36 -2.38 -0.17 -7.26
C ARG A 36 -1.48 0.89 -6.61
N ILE A 37 -1.87 1.43 -5.46
CA ILE A 37 -1.04 2.40 -4.73
C ILE A 37 0.24 1.73 -4.22
N GLY A 38 0.12 0.57 -3.56
CA GLY A 38 1.29 -0.17 -3.07
C GLY A 38 2.23 -0.62 -4.19
N ILE A 39 1.69 -1.17 -5.29
CA ILE A 39 2.49 -1.65 -6.44
C ILE A 39 3.28 -0.52 -7.11
N LYS A 40 2.73 0.70 -7.17
CA LYS A 40 3.39 1.83 -7.84
C LYS A 40 4.75 2.17 -7.22
N GLU A 41 4.85 2.08 -5.91
CA GLU A 41 6.08 2.40 -5.14
C GLU A 41 6.90 1.15 -4.81
N SER A 42 6.57 0.01 -5.43
CA SER A 42 7.22 -1.30 -5.22
C SER A 42 8.19 -1.65 -6.35
N PRO A 43 9.16 -2.56 -6.10
CA PRO A 43 9.49 -3.15 -4.80
C PRO A 43 10.43 -2.25 -3.97
N LEU A 44 10.24 -2.26 -2.65
CA LEU A 44 11.14 -1.58 -1.69
C LEU A 44 12.46 -2.36 -1.48
N PHE A 45 12.41 -3.67 -1.66
CA PHE A 45 13.54 -4.61 -1.59
C PHE A 45 13.18 -5.89 -2.37
N GLU A 46 14.18 -6.73 -2.67
CA GLU A 46 13.95 -7.97 -3.43
C GLU A 46 13.05 -8.95 -2.66
N PRO A 47 12.08 -9.61 -3.33
CA PRO A 47 11.19 -10.55 -2.66
C PRO A 47 11.95 -11.68 -1.95
N GLY A 48 11.59 -11.92 -0.69
CA GLY A 48 12.17 -12.98 0.16
C GLY A 48 13.43 -12.56 0.94
N THR A 49 13.88 -11.31 0.82
CA THR A 49 15.08 -10.83 1.53
C THR A 49 14.79 -9.93 2.73
N GLY A 50 13.51 -9.67 3.02
CA GLY A 50 13.05 -8.81 4.12
C GLY A 50 12.80 -9.54 5.43
#